data_AF-A0A4Q8TD77-F1
#
_entry.id   AF-A0A4Q8TD77-F1
#
_cell.length_a   1.000
_cell.length_b   1.000
_cell.length_c   1.000
_cell.angle_alpha   90.00
_cell.angle_beta   90.00
_cell.angle_gamma   90.00
#
_symmetry.space_group_name_H-M   'P 1'
#
loop_
_entity.id
_entity.type
_entity.pdbx_description
1 polymer ?
#
loop_
_entity_poly.entity_id
_entity_poly.type
_entity_poly.pdbx_seq_one_letter_code
_entity_poly.pdbx_strand_id
1 'polypeptide(L)'
;MAPSNGSRLLLAMALCIGAVALSSCSQAEPIPEPTPEPSSQKLVSLDSDQLQRKLADFTSSDKNAVVLSDQQLRSTIPKAQEWLESIKVNPSKCGVTFAQPVADQLKNATMAAVEFEGRHLTVAIYKDEQLLRKHWETKNAANEQCSRYSVTANGERRAYHLAEQALDSDADHDEASVSTSSNGKSTQQQLVVSSSNSNVLIGLQQSTTPSQTKQQIQAAQSTINELLKTLK
;
A
#
# COMPACT_ATOMS: atom_id res chain seq x y z
N MET A 1 -8.21 -26.22 13.61
CA MET A 1 -8.27 -25.11 12.63
C MET A 1 -7.60 -23.91 13.27
N ALA A 2 -6.34 -23.65 12.91
CA ALA A 2 -5.60 -22.50 13.42
C ALA A 2 -5.80 -21.31 12.48
N PRO A 3 -6.11 -20.10 12.98
CA PRO A 3 -6.19 -18.93 12.12
C PRO A 3 -4.80 -18.69 11.53
N SER A 4 -4.75 -18.52 10.22
CA SER A 4 -3.54 -18.51 9.41
C SER A 4 -2.65 -17.31 9.78
N ASN A 5 -1.42 -17.60 10.16
CA ASN A 5 -0.31 -16.64 10.23
C ASN A 5 -0.05 -15.88 8.90
N GLY A 6 -0.77 -16.20 7.82
CA GLY A 6 -0.72 -15.53 6.53
C GLY A 6 -1.45 -14.19 6.49
N SER A 7 -2.51 -13.99 7.27
CA SER A 7 -3.27 -12.71 7.25
C SER A 7 -2.43 -11.54 7.75
N ARG A 8 -1.61 -11.75 8.78
CA ARG A 8 -0.70 -10.72 9.32
C ARG A 8 0.49 -10.39 8.40
N LEU A 9 0.88 -11.35 7.55
CA LEU A 9 1.91 -11.14 6.53
C LEU A 9 1.40 -10.30 5.34
N LEU A 10 0.09 -10.36 5.05
CA LEU A 10 -0.54 -9.56 4.00
C LEU A 10 -0.64 -8.06 4.37
N LEU A 11 -0.79 -7.70 5.65
CA LEU A 11 -0.79 -6.30 6.08
C LEU A 11 0.56 -5.61 5.85
N ALA A 12 1.66 -6.28 6.17
CA ALA A 12 2.98 -5.68 5.99
C ALA A 12 3.32 -5.46 4.50
N MET A 13 2.83 -6.35 3.64
CA MET A 13 2.95 -6.25 2.19
C MET A 13 2.18 -5.08 1.56
N ALA A 14 1.04 -4.68 2.14
CA ALA A 14 0.27 -3.55 1.66
C ALA A 14 0.96 -2.18 1.90
N LEU A 15 1.91 -2.12 2.85
CA LEU A 15 2.67 -0.92 3.22
C LEU A 15 3.98 -0.74 2.41
N CYS A 16 4.39 -1.73 1.63
CA CYS A 16 5.68 -1.75 0.95
C CYS A 16 5.52 -1.26 -0.47
N ILE A 17 5.45 0.06 -0.63
CA ILE A 17 5.39 0.69 -1.94
C ILE A 17 6.33 1.90 -1.94
N GLY A 18 7.56 1.75 -2.48
CA GLY A 18 8.38 2.92 -2.80
C GLY A 18 9.90 2.75 -2.97
N ALA A 19 10.36 2.97 -4.20
CA ALA A 19 11.62 3.58 -4.62
C ALA A 19 12.98 2.88 -4.41
N VAL A 20 13.72 2.73 -5.51
CA VAL A 20 15.17 2.48 -5.55
C VAL A 20 15.88 3.79 -5.84
N ALA A 21 16.86 4.14 -5.02
CA ALA A 21 17.92 5.07 -5.41
C ALA A 21 18.84 4.35 -6.40
N LEU A 22 18.87 4.80 -7.66
CA LEU A 22 19.84 4.32 -8.64
C LEU A 22 21.25 4.72 -8.19
N SER A 23 22.07 3.72 -7.86
CA SER A 23 23.52 3.85 -7.84
C SER A 23 24.03 3.99 -9.28
N SER A 24 24.78 5.08 -9.48
CA SER A 24 25.39 5.57 -10.71
C SER A 24 26.22 4.53 -11.49
N CYS A 25 25.96 4.46 -12.80
CA CYS A 25 26.98 4.19 -13.83
C CYS A 25 26.75 5.18 -14.99
N SER A 26 27.54 6.25 -14.97
CA SER A 26 27.96 7.12 -16.08
C SER A 26 26.94 7.66 -17.10
N GLN A 27 26.72 8.99 -16.98
CA GLN A 27 26.79 9.98 -18.06
C GLN A 27 25.51 10.33 -18.86
N ALA A 28 24.79 11.34 -18.36
CA ALA A 28 24.43 12.60 -19.03
C ALA A 28 23.85 13.56 -17.98
N GLU A 29 24.21 14.84 -18.00
CA GLU A 29 23.61 15.85 -17.10
C GLU A 29 22.10 15.92 -17.31
N PRO A 30 21.26 15.82 -16.25
CA PRO A 30 19.82 15.97 -16.41
C PRO A 30 19.47 17.45 -16.61
N ILE A 31 18.64 17.70 -17.62
CA ILE A 31 17.87 18.93 -17.77
C ILE A 31 17.10 19.16 -16.45
N PRO A 32 17.03 20.40 -15.89
CA PRO A 32 16.25 20.63 -14.68
C PRO A 32 14.79 20.29 -14.95
N GLU A 33 14.30 19.21 -14.34
CA GLU A 33 12.87 18.93 -14.31
C GLU A 33 12.16 20.07 -13.55
N PRO A 34 10.98 20.52 -14.01
CA PRO A 34 10.23 21.54 -13.29
C PRO A 34 9.88 21.00 -11.90
N THR A 35 10.33 21.69 -10.86
CA THR A 35 9.97 21.38 -9.47
C THR A 35 8.44 21.35 -9.35
N PRO A 36 7.82 20.21 -9.03
CA PRO A 36 6.38 20.16 -8.81
C PRO A 36 6.02 21.08 -7.64
N GLU A 37 4.94 21.87 -7.79
CA GLU A 37 4.46 22.69 -6.68
C GLU A 37 4.06 21.77 -5.50
N PRO A 38 4.47 22.11 -4.26
CA PRO A 38 4.00 21.38 -3.08
C PRO A 38 2.47 21.41 -3.02
N SER A 39 1.86 20.33 -2.51
CA SER A 39 0.41 20.33 -2.27
C SER A 39 0.05 21.56 -1.46
N SER A 40 -0.92 22.36 -1.93
CA SER A 40 -1.40 23.55 -1.21
C SER A 40 -2.16 23.18 0.07
N GLN A 41 -2.31 21.88 0.34
CA GLN A 41 -2.99 21.34 1.49
C GLN A 41 -2.09 21.30 2.74
N LYS A 42 -2.69 21.53 3.90
CA LYS A 42 -2.00 21.53 5.19
C LYS A 42 -1.50 20.13 5.53
N LEU A 43 -0.21 20.01 5.86
CA LEU A 43 0.39 18.76 6.36
C LEU A 43 -0.38 18.25 7.59
N VAL A 44 -0.65 16.94 7.61
CA VAL A 44 -1.20 16.27 8.78
C VAL A 44 -0.07 15.95 9.75
N SER A 45 -0.23 16.37 11.00
CA SER A 45 0.73 16.10 12.08
C SER A 45 0.03 15.42 13.25
N LEU A 46 0.08 14.09 13.23
CA LEU A 46 -0.46 13.25 14.30
C LEU A 46 0.64 12.33 14.84
N ASP A 47 0.71 12.20 16.17
CA ASP A 47 1.48 11.13 16.78
C ASP A 47 0.76 9.77 16.65
N SER A 48 1.45 8.69 17.04
CA SER A 48 0.92 7.32 16.94
C SER A 48 -0.39 7.15 17.71
N ASP A 49 -0.49 7.72 18.91
CA ASP A 49 -1.66 7.55 19.77
C ASP A 49 -2.87 8.33 19.22
N GLN A 50 -2.62 9.52 18.68
CA GLN A 50 -3.63 10.34 18.02
C GLN A 50 -4.17 9.66 16.76
N LEU A 51 -3.27 9.11 15.92
CA LEU A 51 -3.68 8.38 14.73
C LEU A 51 -4.49 7.12 15.09
N GLN A 52 -4.02 6.35 16.07
CA GLN A 52 -4.72 5.17 16.54
C GLN A 52 -6.11 5.50 17.08
N ARG A 53 -6.25 6.56 17.90
CA ARG A 53 -7.55 7.01 18.41
C ARG A 53 -8.50 7.42 17.29
N LYS A 54 -8.03 8.21 16.32
CA LYS A 54 -8.84 8.61 15.16
C LYS A 54 -9.33 7.39 14.36
N LEU A 55 -8.49 6.37 14.16
CA LEU A 55 -8.93 5.14 13.50
C LEU A 55 -9.92 4.34 14.35
N ALA A 56 -9.74 4.29 15.66
CA ALA A 56 -10.69 3.62 16.56
C ALA A 56 -12.06 4.30 16.56
N ASP A 57 -12.10 5.63 16.56
CA ASP A 57 -13.35 6.39 16.46
C ASP A 57 -14.00 6.18 15.08
N PHE A 58 -13.21 6.22 14.01
CA PHE A 58 -13.65 5.98 12.63
C PHE A 58 -14.30 4.60 12.46
N THR A 59 -13.82 3.58 13.18
CA THR A 59 -14.33 2.21 13.08
C THR A 59 -15.20 1.79 14.25
N SER A 60 -15.62 2.72 15.10
CA SER A 60 -16.35 2.44 16.35
C SER A 60 -17.70 1.71 16.14
N SER A 61 -18.29 1.84 14.96
CA SER A 61 -19.54 1.17 14.57
C SER A 61 -19.33 -0.29 14.12
N ASP A 62 -18.10 -0.68 13.79
CA ASP A 62 -17.75 -2.03 13.34
C ASP A 62 -17.16 -2.84 14.51
N LYS A 63 -17.95 -3.81 15.00
CA LYS A 63 -17.58 -4.66 16.15
C LYS A 63 -16.43 -5.63 15.84
N ASN A 64 -16.12 -5.85 14.57
CA ASN A 64 -15.07 -6.76 14.12
C ASN A 64 -13.79 -6.02 13.72
N ALA A 65 -13.79 -4.69 13.80
CA ALA A 65 -12.60 -3.88 13.51
C ALA A 65 -11.57 -3.98 14.63
N VAL A 66 -10.33 -4.29 14.25
CA VAL A 66 -9.17 -4.31 15.16
C VAL A 66 -8.17 -3.27 14.70
N VAL A 67 -7.98 -2.23 15.51
CA VAL A 67 -6.98 -1.18 15.23
C VAL A 67 -5.61 -1.63 15.71
N LEU A 68 -4.63 -1.56 14.82
CA LEU A 68 -3.22 -1.83 15.08
C LEU A 68 -2.44 -0.52 15.18
N SER A 69 -1.68 -0.38 16.26
CA SER A 69 -0.77 0.75 16.53
C SER A 69 0.48 0.73 15.66
N ASP A 70 1.19 1.86 15.61
CA ASP A 70 2.49 1.98 14.95
C ASP A 70 3.48 0.93 15.48
N GLN A 71 3.55 0.76 16.80
CA GLN A 71 4.44 -0.21 17.42
C GLN A 71 4.12 -1.66 16.99
N GLN A 72 2.84 -2.02 16.95
CA GLN A 72 2.42 -3.35 16.49
C GLN A 72 2.80 -3.56 15.02
N LEU A 73 2.55 -2.58 14.16
CA LEU A 73 2.92 -2.66 12.75
C LEU A 73 4.43 -2.80 12.57
N ARG A 74 5.23 -1.96 13.24
CA ARG A 74 6.70 -2.04 13.21
C ARG A 74 7.24 -3.38 13.67
N SER A 75 6.59 -4.03 14.64
CA SER A 75 6.98 -5.38 15.09
C SER A 75 6.82 -6.45 14.01
N THR A 76 6.00 -6.21 12.98
CA THR A 76 5.80 -7.15 11.87
C THR A 76 6.78 -6.95 10.71
N ILE A 77 7.40 -5.76 10.60
CA ILE A 77 8.31 -5.40 9.51
C ILE A 77 9.46 -6.41 9.31
N PRO A 78 10.19 -6.87 10.35
CA PRO A 78 11.29 -7.81 10.15
C PRO A 78 10.87 -9.11 9.46
N LYS A 79 9.71 -9.65 9.85
CA LYS A 79 9.17 -10.88 9.26
C LYS A 79 8.70 -10.65 7.82
N ALA A 80 8.15 -9.48 7.53
CA ALA A 80 7.77 -9.09 6.18
C ALA A 80 9.01 -8.96 5.28
N GLN A 81 10.07 -8.34 5.80
CA GLN A 81 11.35 -8.19 5.11
C GLN A 81 11.97 -9.57 4.80
N GLU A 82 12.02 -10.48 5.77
CA GLU A 82 12.52 -11.84 5.56
C GLU A 82 11.72 -12.56 4.46
N TRP A 83 10.40 -12.41 4.45
CA TRP A 83 9.55 -12.97 3.42
C TRP A 83 9.87 -12.37 2.04
N LEU A 84 10.01 -11.04 1.94
CA LEU A 84 10.35 -10.34 0.71
C LEU A 84 11.70 -10.77 0.13
N GLU A 85 12.69 -11.00 0.99
CA GLU A 85 14.01 -11.48 0.59
C GLU A 85 13.99 -12.96 0.14
N SER A 86 13.02 -13.74 0.62
CA SER A 86 12.88 -15.15 0.26
C SER A 86 12.20 -15.40 -1.09
N ILE A 87 11.52 -14.41 -1.66
CA ILE A 87 10.74 -14.57 -2.90
C ILE A 87 11.55 -14.23 -4.15
N LYS A 88 11.13 -14.82 -5.28
CA LYS A 88 11.64 -14.47 -6.62
C LYS A 88 10.51 -13.93 -7.48
N VAL A 89 10.67 -12.71 -7.98
CA VAL A 89 9.71 -12.06 -8.89
C VAL A 89 10.19 -12.16 -10.34
N ASN A 90 9.28 -12.49 -11.25
CA ASN A 90 9.54 -12.54 -12.69
C ASN A 90 8.46 -11.75 -13.47
N PRO A 91 8.83 -10.71 -14.24
CA PRO A 91 10.21 -10.23 -14.43
C PRO A 91 10.74 -9.55 -13.15
N SER A 92 12.05 -9.60 -12.92
CA SER A 92 12.68 -9.08 -11.68
C SER A 92 12.39 -7.60 -11.45
N LYS A 93 12.21 -6.82 -12.53
CA LYS A 93 11.81 -5.41 -12.45
C LYS A 93 10.46 -5.19 -11.73
N CYS A 94 9.58 -6.18 -11.72
CA CYS A 94 8.32 -6.12 -10.97
C CYS A 94 8.47 -6.42 -9.48
N GLY A 95 9.68 -6.78 -9.05
CA GLY A 95 10.07 -6.85 -7.65
C GLY A 95 10.76 -5.57 -7.14
N VAL A 96 10.92 -4.54 -7.99
CA VAL A 96 11.60 -3.28 -7.62
C VAL A 96 10.89 -2.55 -6.48
N THR A 97 9.58 -2.76 -6.32
CA THR A 97 8.79 -2.32 -5.17
C THR A 97 9.33 -2.86 -3.82
N PHE A 98 10.12 -3.95 -3.86
CA PHE A 98 10.71 -4.63 -2.70
C PHE A 98 12.23 -4.44 -2.57
N ALA A 99 12.84 -3.58 -3.40
CA ALA A 99 14.29 -3.47 -3.49
C ALA A 99 14.93 -2.60 -2.40
N GLN A 100 14.15 -1.82 -1.65
CA GLN A 100 14.60 -1.18 -0.41
C GLN A 100 13.98 -1.86 0.81
N PRO A 101 14.70 -1.92 1.95
CA PRO A 101 14.14 -2.44 3.18
C PRO A 101 12.88 -1.66 3.60
N VAL A 102 11.82 -2.38 3.93
CA VAL A 102 10.53 -1.82 4.36
C VAL A 102 10.69 -0.90 5.58
N ALA A 103 11.59 -1.28 6.49
CA ALA A 103 11.93 -0.49 7.65
C ALA A 103 12.47 0.91 7.28
N ASP A 104 13.28 1.00 6.22
CA ASP A 104 13.86 2.28 5.78
C ASP A 104 12.84 3.18 5.09
N GLN A 105 11.92 2.58 4.33
CA GLN A 105 10.82 3.29 3.67
C GLN A 105 9.87 3.92 4.70
N LEU A 106 9.63 3.24 5.82
CA LEU A 106 8.62 3.61 6.83
C LEU A 106 9.22 4.20 8.12
N LYS A 107 10.53 4.38 8.21
CA LYS A 107 11.19 4.91 9.43
C LYS A 107 10.70 6.30 9.83
N ASN A 108 10.31 7.10 8.84
CA ASN A 108 9.88 8.49 9.01
C ASN A 108 8.37 8.69 8.84
N ALA A 109 7.58 7.62 8.94
CA ALA A 109 6.12 7.69 8.90
C ALA A 109 5.51 7.29 10.26
N THR A 110 4.47 7.97 10.70
CA THR A 110 3.56 7.48 11.75
C THR A 110 2.55 6.54 11.10
N MET A 111 2.40 5.30 11.58
CA MET A 111 1.52 4.31 10.97
C MET A 111 0.42 3.83 11.90
N ALA A 112 -0.72 3.48 11.32
CA ALA A 112 -1.74 2.67 11.97
C ALA A 112 -2.51 1.88 10.92
N ALA A 113 -3.17 0.82 11.34
CA ALA A 113 -3.99 0.01 10.46
C ALA A 113 -5.27 -0.43 11.15
N VAL A 114 -6.25 -0.84 10.35
CA VAL A 114 -7.44 -1.53 10.82
C VAL A 114 -7.57 -2.84 10.07
N GLU A 115 -7.67 -3.93 10.82
CA GLU A 115 -8.11 -5.23 10.31
C GLU A 115 -9.64 -5.31 10.44
N PHE A 116 -10.32 -5.56 9.33
CA PHE A 116 -11.73 -5.91 9.28
C PHE A 116 -11.88 -7.39 8.88
N GLU A 117 -13.10 -7.91 8.94
CA GLU A 117 -13.38 -9.22 8.35
C GLU A 117 -13.17 -9.18 6.81
N GLY A 118 -12.06 -9.78 6.35
CA GLY A 118 -11.74 -9.90 4.93
C GLY A 118 -11.21 -8.63 4.24
N ARG A 119 -10.94 -7.56 4.99
CA ARG A 119 -10.41 -6.27 4.49
C ARG A 119 -9.39 -5.67 5.45
N HIS A 120 -8.44 -4.93 4.89
CA HIS A 120 -7.44 -4.16 5.64
C HIS A 120 -7.47 -2.70 5.19
N LEU A 121 -7.31 -1.80 6.14
CA LEU A 121 -7.06 -0.37 5.95
C LEU A 121 -5.71 -0.03 6.58
N THR A 122 -4.86 0.68 5.87
CA THR A 122 -3.57 1.17 6.38
C THR A 122 -3.49 2.68 6.21
N VAL A 123 -2.93 3.37 7.19
CA VAL A 123 -2.61 4.80 7.11
C VAL A 123 -1.16 5.01 7.48
N ALA A 124 -0.42 5.74 6.65
CA ALA A 124 0.92 6.19 6.94
C ALA A 124 1.02 7.70 6.74
N ILE A 125 1.44 8.42 7.77
CA ILE A 125 1.64 9.87 7.76
C ILE A 125 3.14 10.14 7.73
N TYR A 126 3.66 10.53 6.57
CA TYR A 126 5.06 10.80 6.35
C TYR A 126 5.46 12.15 6.95
N LYS A 127 6.65 12.24 7.54
CA LYS A 127 7.21 13.54 7.95
C LYS A 127 7.60 14.42 6.75
N ASP A 128 7.88 13.79 5.62
CA ASP A 128 8.31 14.43 4.38
C ASP A 128 7.35 14.06 3.25
N GLU A 129 6.56 15.03 2.78
CA GLU A 129 5.64 14.87 1.66
C GLU A 129 6.39 14.53 0.36
N GLN A 130 7.58 15.08 0.15
CA GLN A 130 8.36 14.84 -1.07
C GLN A 130 8.84 13.39 -1.13
N LEU A 131 9.14 12.79 0.02
CA LEU A 131 9.45 11.37 0.11
C LEU A 131 8.25 10.50 -0.32
N LEU A 132 7.04 10.81 0.18
CA LEU A 132 5.83 10.09 -0.21
C LEU A 132 5.53 10.26 -1.71
N ARG A 133 5.64 11.48 -2.24
CA ARG A 133 5.46 11.77 -3.67
C ARG A 133 6.41 10.93 -4.53
N LYS A 134 7.70 10.92 -4.20
CA LYS A 134 8.70 10.11 -4.89
C LYS A 134 8.41 8.61 -4.82
N HIS A 135 7.93 8.13 -3.67
CA HIS A 135 7.51 6.73 -3.52
C HIS A 135 6.33 6.40 -4.44
N TRP A 136 5.35 7.29 -4.51
CA TRP A 136 4.18 7.16 -5.38
C TRP A 136 4.55 7.15 -6.87
N GLU A 137 5.35 8.11 -7.33
CA GLU A 137 5.80 8.19 -8.72
C GLU A 137 6.60 6.95 -9.13
N THR A 138 7.50 6.48 -8.26
CA THR A 138 8.31 5.29 -8.56
C THR A 138 7.44 4.03 -8.65
N LYS A 139 6.43 3.91 -7.78
CA LYS A 139 5.45 2.82 -7.86
C LYS A 139 4.71 2.86 -9.19
N ASN A 140 4.17 4.01 -9.58
CA ASN A 140 3.38 4.14 -10.80
C ASN A 140 4.21 3.73 -12.02
N ALA A 141 5.45 4.22 -12.12
CA ALA A 141 6.37 3.85 -13.19
C ALA A 141 6.66 2.33 -13.23
N ALA A 142 6.76 1.67 -12.07
CA ALA A 142 6.92 0.22 -12.01
C ALA A 142 5.63 -0.53 -12.43
N ASN A 143 4.47 -0.06 -11.96
CA ASN A 143 3.17 -0.69 -12.23
C ASN A 143 2.81 -0.71 -13.72
N GLU A 144 3.11 0.36 -14.47
CA GLU A 144 2.89 0.44 -15.92
C GLU A 144 3.50 -0.74 -16.68
N GLN A 145 4.60 -1.30 -16.17
CA GLN A 145 5.33 -2.37 -16.82
C GLN A 145 5.12 -3.74 -16.15
N CYS A 146 4.24 -3.81 -15.15
CA CYS A 146 4.09 -4.93 -14.23
C CYS A 146 2.65 -5.42 -14.09
N SER A 147 1.82 -5.19 -15.11
CA SER A 147 0.45 -5.75 -15.19
C SER A 147 0.41 -7.28 -15.15
N ARG A 148 1.52 -7.96 -15.49
CA ARG A 148 1.69 -9.41 -15.34
C ARG A 148 3.05 -9.73 -14.75
N TYR A 149 3.05 -10.50 -13.68
CA TYR A 149 4.26 -11.03 -13.07
C TYR A 149 3.98 -12.37 -12.39
N SER A 150 5.03 -12.98 -11.87
CA SER A 150 4.88 -14.17 -11.03
C SER A 150 5.83 -14.10 -9.86
N VAL A 151 5.39 -14.65 -8.74
CA VAL A 151 6.17 -14.77 -7.52
C VAL A 151 6.41 -16.23 -7.26
N THR A 152 7.65 -16.59 -6.97
CA THR A 152 8.02 -17.93 -6.48
C THR A 152 8.47 -17.81 -5.03
N ALA A 153 7.80 -18.54 -4.15
CA ALA A 153 8.08 -18.60 -2.72
C ALA A 153 8.07 -20.06 -2.27
N ASN A 154 9.09 -20.53 -1.55
CA ASN A 154 9.15 -21.91 -1.04
C ASN A 154 8.91 -23.00 -2.11
N GLY A 155 9.38 -22.76 -3.34
CA GLY A 155 9.19 -23.68 -4.48
C GLY A 155 7.81 -23.61 -5.15
N GLU A 156 6.85 -22.86 -4.58
CA GLU A 156 5.55 -22.64 -5.19
C GLU A 156 5.55 -21.37 -6.05
N ARG A 157 5.03 -21.48 -7.28
CA ARG A 157 4.87 -20.35 -8.19
C ARG A 157 3.41 -19.90 -8.24
N ARG A 158 3.20 -18.59 -8.14
CA ARG A 158 1.90 -17.95 -8.34
C ARG A 158 2.04 -16.86 -9.40
N ALA A 159 1.19 -16.90 -10.41
CA ALA A 159 1.08 -15.86 -11.43
C ALA A 159 0.09 -14.79 -10.97
N TYR A 160 0.36 -13.54 -11.32
CA TYR A 160 -0.43 -12.36 -10.98
C TYR A 160 -0.76 -11.58 -12.24
N HIS A 161 -1.98 -11.06 -12.28
CA HIS A 161 -2.47 -10.11 -13.28
C HIS A 161 -3.13 -8.93 -12.56
N LEU A 162 -2.63 -7.73 -12.79
CA LEU A 162 -3.19 -6.49 -12.27
C LEU A 162 -4.07 -5.86 -13.34
N ALA A 163 -5.32 -5.60 -13.00
CA ALA A 163 -6.26 -4.86 -13.84
C ALA A 163 -6.65 -3.56 -13.14
N GLU A 164 -6.20 -2.44 -13.68
CA GLU A 164 -6.57 -1.11 -13.18
C GLU A 164 -8.08 -0.89 -13.20
N GLN A 165 -8.55 -0.15 -12.22
CA GLN A 165 -9.95 0.22 -12.04
C GLN A 165 -10.04 1.73 -11.89
N ALA A 166 -11.10 2.32 -12.41
CA ALA A 166 -11.37 3.74 -12.19
C ALA A 166 -11.69 3.98 -10.71
N LEU A 167 -11.01 4.97 -10.13
CA LEU A 167 -11.24 5.53 -8.81
C LEU A 167 -11.23 7.06 -8.95
N ASP A 168 -12.01 7.74 -8.13
CA ASP A 168 -12.15 9.20 -8.15
C ASP A 168 -12.34 9.70 -6.72
N SER A 169 -11.28 9.65 -5.93
CA SER A 169 -11.29 10.08 -4.53
C SER A 169 -10.95 11.57 -4.40
N ASP A 170 -11.15 12.13 -3.21
CA ASP A 170 -10.79 13.52 -2.89
C ASP A 170 -9.26 13.72 -2.69
N ALA A 171 -8.45 12.69 -2.96
CA ALA A 171 -7.01 12.70 -2.77
C ALA A 171 -6.26 13.32 -3.97
N ASP A 172 -5.10 13.93 -3.74
CA ASP A 172 -4.23 14.44 -4.82
C ASP A 172 -3.79 13.33 -5.81
N HIS A 173 -3.62 12.11 -5.30
CA HIS A 173 -3.37 10.91 -6.10
C HIS A 173 -4.19 9.72 -5.61
N ASP A 174 -4.70 8.92 -6.53
CA ASP A 174 -5.29 7.63 -6.20
C ASP A 174 -5.07 6.60 -7.30
N GLU A 175 -5.21 5.33 -6.91
CA GLU A 175 -5.24 4.21 -7.83
C GLU A 175 -6.04 3.05 -7.24
N ALA A 176 -6.67 2.30 -8.12
CA ALA A 176 -7.33 1.05 -7.78
C ALA A 176 -6.94 -0.03 -8.80
N SER A 177 -6.69 -1.25 -8.31
CA SER A 177 -6.45 -2.40 -9.18
C SER A 177 -7.07 -3.67 -8.61
N VAL A 178 -7.53 -4.55 -9.50
CA VAL A 178 -7.86 -5.93 -9.15
C VAL A 178 -6.66 -6.80 -9.47
N SER A 179 -6.04 -7.34 -8.43
CA SER A 179 -4.99 -8.35 -8.52
C SER A 179 -5.63 -9.74 -8.58
N THR A 180 -5.53 -10.38 -9.75
CA THR A 180 -5.92 -11.79 -9.92
C THR A 180 -4.67 -12.65 -9.80
N SER A 181 -4.66 -13.60 -8.86
CA SER A 181 -3.55 -14.52 -8.66
C SER A 181 -3.97 -15.98 -8.87
N SER A 182 -3.08 -16.79 -9.45
CA SER A 182 -3.33 -18.22 -9.68
C SER A 182 -2.08 -19.07 -9.50
N ASN A 183 -2.25 -20.27 -8.94
CA ASN A 183 -1.22 -21.30 -8.85
C ASN A 183 -1.55 -22.54 -9.71
N GLY A 184 -2.45 -22.41 -10.69
CA GLY A 184 -2.92 -23.51 -11.54
C GLY A 184 -3.96 -24.44 -10.91
N LYS A 185 -4.17 -24.36 -9.58
CA LYS A 185 -5.21 -25.12 -8.86
C LYS A 185 -6.34 -24.24 -8.33
N SER A 186 -6.02 -23.00 -8.01
CA SER A 186 -6.94 -22.03 -7.44
C SER A 186 -6.66 -20.64 -8.01
N THR A 187 -7.70 -19.82 -8.04
CA THR A 187 -7.63 -18.42 -8.43
C THR A 187 -8.21 -17.57 -7.31
N GLN A 188 -7.57 -16.45 -7.02
CA GLN A 188 -8.01 -15.49 -6.00
C GLN A 188 -7.97 -14.09 -6.61
N GLN A 189 -8.93 -13.25 -6.24
CA GLN A 189 -8.97 -11.85 -6.64
C GLN A 189 -8.95 -10.97 -5.40
N GLN A 190 -8.13 -9.93 -5.45
CA GLN A 190 -8.04 -8.90 -4.43
C GLN A 190 -8.20 -7.53 -5.07
N LEU A 191 -9.06 -6.69 -4.51
CA LEU A 191 -9.06 -5.27 -4.79
C LEU A 191 -7.98 -4.62 -3.92
N VAL A 192 -7.09 -3.87 -4.54
CA VAL A 192 -6.07 -3.04 -3.90
C VAL A 192 -6.34 -1.61 -4.30
N VAL A 193 -6.47 -0.72 -3.32
CA VAL A 193 -6.66 0.70 -3.51
C VAL A 193 -5.59 1.43 -2.72
N SER A 194 -5.00 2.46 -3.32
CA SER A 194 -4.11 3.38 -2.64
C SER A 194 -4.55 4.80 -2.95
N SER A 195 -4.41 5.71 -1.98
CA SER A 195 -4.61 7.14 -2.20
C SER A 195 -3.61 7.93 -1.38
N SER A 196 -3.10 9.03 -1.93
CA SER A 196 -2.14 9.92 -1.30
C SER A 196 -2.66 11.35 -1.34
N ASN A 197 -2.63 12.03 -0.20
CA ASN A 197 -3.04 13.42 -0.09
C ASN A 197 -2.11 14.17 0.86
N SER A 198 -1.40 15.19 0.35
CA SER A 198 -0.26 15.79 1.06
C SER A 198 0.70 14.70 1.60
N ASN A 199 0.95 14.65 2.91
CA ASN A 199 1.86 13.68 3.54
C ASN A 199 1.17 12.39 4.04
N VAL A 200 -0.08 12.13 3.65
CA VAL A 200 -0.84 10.96 4.09
C VAL A 200 -0.99 9.95 2.96
N LEU A 201 -0.60 8.70 3.21
CA LEU A 201 -0.89 7.54 2.38
C LEU A 201 -1.97 6.68 3.03
N ILE A 202 -3.03 6.38 2.30
CA ILE A 202 -4.10 5.46 2.70
C ILE A 202 -4.07 4.26 1.76
N GLY A 203 -4.11 3.06 2.32
CA GLY A 203 -4.19 1.80 1.59
C GLY A 203 -5.41 1.01 2.01
N LEU A 204 -6.10 0.39 1.06
CA LEU A 204 -7.22 -0.49 1.27
C LEU A 204 -7.00 -1.78 0.48
N GLN A 205 -7.17 -2.92 1.13
CA GLN A 205 -7.04 -4.23 0.48
C GLN A 205 -8.14 -5.17 0.94
N GLN A 206 -8.82 -5.82 0.01
CA GLN A 206 -9.85 -6.81 0.32
C GLN A 206 -9.99 -7.86 -0.77
N SER A 207 -10.52 -9.03 -0.42
CA SER A 207 -10.94 -10.02 -1.42
C SER A 207 -12.11 -9.47 -2.25
N THR A 208 -12.13 -9.80 -3.54
CA THR A 208 -13.20 -9.37 -4.46
C THR A 208 -13.64 -10.51 -5.39
N THR A 209 -14.73 -10.26 -6.11
CA THR A 209 -15.21 -11.03 -7.25
C THR A 209 -15.68 -10.05 -8.33
N PRO A 210 -15.85 -10.48 -9.60
CA PRO A 210 -16.28 -9.57 -10.67
C PRO A 210 -17.62 -8.88 -10.37
N SER A 211 -18.53 -9.54 -9.65
CA SER A 211 -19.83 -8.97 -9.26
C SER A 211 -19.74 -7.95 -8.12
N GLN A 212 -18.66 -7.97 -7.32
CA GLN A 212 -18.49 -7.11 -6.14
C GLN A 212 -17.60 -5.90 -6.41
N THR A 213 -16.66 -6.00 -7.36
CA THR A 213 -15.62 -4.97 -7.60
C THR A 213 -16.17 -3.56 -7.71
N LYS A 214 -17.25 -3.35 -8.49
CA LYS A 214 -17.82 -1.99 -8.68
C LYS A 214 -18.32 -1.38 -7.36
N GLN A 215 -19.06 -2.16 -6.56
CA GLN A 215 -19.57 -1.70 -5.27
C GLN A 215 -18.41 -1.46 -4.28
N GLN A 216 -17.40 -2.34 -4.31
CA GLN A 216 -16.23 -2.24 -3.46
C GLN A 216 -15.36 -1.00 -3.76
N ILE A 217 -15.25 -0.60 -5.04
CA ILE A 217 -14.58 0.65 -5.43
C ILE A 217 -15.32 1.86 -4.87
N GLN A 218 -16.64 1.91 -5.01
CA GLN A 218 -17.46 3.01 -4.46
C GLN A 218 -17.35 3.09 -2.93
N ALA A 219 -17.32 1.94 -2.26
CA ALA A 219 -17.10 1.87 -0.81
C ALA A 219 -15.69 2.32 -0.42
N ALA A 220 -14.66 1.97 -1.21
CA ALA A 220 -13.29 2.42 -1.00
C ALA A 220 -13.16 3.94 -1.18
N GLN A 221 -13.73 4.51 -2.24
CA GLN A 221 -13.81 5.96 -2.47
C GLN A 221 -14.46 6.68 -1.28
N SER A 222 -15.61 6.18 -0.81
CA SER A 222 -16.30 6.77 0.35
C SER A 222 -15.45 6.69 1.62
N THR A 223 -14.82 5.54 1.87
CA THR A 223 -13.92 5.32 3.01
C THR A 223 -12.75 6.29 2.99
N ILE A 224 -12.10 6.46 1.83
CA ILE A 224 -10.97 7.37 1.65
C ILE A 224 -11.38 8.81 1.92
N ASN A 225 -12.47 9.27 1.29
CA ASN A 225 -12.92 10.65 1.42
C ASN A 225 -13.32 11.00 2.85
N GLU A 226 -13.96 10.06 3.57
CA GLU A 226 -14.31 10.24 4.98
C GLU A 226 -13.07 10.22 5.88
N LEU A 227 -12.10 9.35 5.61
CA LEU A 227 -10.87 9.27 6.37
C LEU A 227 -10.00 10.52 6.19
N LEU A 228 -9.90 11.04 4.95
CA LEU A 228 -9.22 12.31 4.68
C LEU A 228 -9.83 13.48 5.44
N LYS A 229 -11.15 13.50 5.65
CA LYS A 229 -11.82 14.50 6.50
C LYS A 229 -11.49 14.30 7.98
N THR A 230 -11.42 13.05 8.42
CA THR A 230 -11.14 12.68 9.82
C THR A 230 -9.70 12.96 10.23
N LEU A 231 -8.75 12.85 9.30
CA LEU A 231 -7.32 13.04 9.56
C LEU A 231 -6.87 14.51 9.58
N LYS A 232 -7.69 15.43 9.06
CA LYS A 232 -7.47 16.89 9.16
C LYS A 232 -7.66 17.38 10.60
#